data_AF-A0A1Q7MKV7-F1
#
_entry.id   AF-A0A1Q7MKV7-F1
#
_cell.length_a   1.000
_cell.length_b   1.000
_cell.length_c   1.000
_cell.angle_alpha   90.00
_cell.angle_beta   90.00
_cell.angle_gamma   90.00
#
_symmetry.space_group_name_H-M   'P 1'
#
loop_
_entity.id
_entity.type
_entity.pdbx_description
1 polymer ?
#
loop_
_entity_poly.entity_id
_entity_poly.type
_entity_poly.pdbx_seq_one_letter_code
_entity_poly.pdbx_strand_id
1 'polypeptide(L)' 'MKIVDTITGLCANHAEVYRRVKDTYSLWFAAYGNLTTRDFLKRLIALPETGQLAREMAEFLVRNPERWK' A
#
# COMPACT_ATOMS: atom_id res chain seq x y z
N MET A 1 -9.78 1.66 -21.70
CA MET A 1 -8.81 2.75 -21.40
C MET A 1 -8.70 2.87 -19.89
N LYS A 2 -7.55 2.53 -19.28
CA LYS A 2 -7.38 2.64 -17.82
C LYS A 2 -7.11 4.12 -17.52
N ILE A 3 -8.07 4.79 -16.90
CA ILE A 3 -7.89 6.18 -16.47
C ILE A 3 -6.81 6.19 -15.40
N VAL A 4 -5.73 6.91 -15.67
CA VAL A 4 -4.61 7.11 -14.76
C VAL A 4 -4.88 8.41 -14.01
N ASP A 5 -4.87 8.34 -12.68
CA ASP A 5 -4.88 9.50 -11.81
C ASP A 5 -3.59 10.29 -12.05
N THR A 6 -3.72 11.54 -12.50
CA THR A 6 -2.60 12.38 -12.94
C THR A 6 -1.74 12.88 -11.79
N ILE A 7 -2.21 12.75 -10.54
CA ILE A 7 -1.50 13.19 -9.33
C ILE A 7 -0.58 12.07 -8.83
N THR A 8 -1.06 10.83 -8.85
CA THR A 8 -0.35 9.65 -8.33
C THR A 8 0.35 8.84 -9.42
N GLY A 9 -0.10 8.95 -10.67
CA GLY A 9 0.34 8.10 -11.78
C GLY A 9 -0.21 6.67 -11.72
N LEU A 10 -1.19 6.40 -10.86
CA LEU A 10 -1.83 5.10 -10.68
C LEU A 10 -3.12 5.02 -11.48
N CYS A 11 -3.50 3.84 -11.99
CA CYS A 11 -4.85 3.67 -12.51
C CYS A 11 -5.88 3.69 -11.37
N ALA A 12 -7.16 3.94 -11.69
CA ALA A 12 -8.24 4.04 -10.69
C ALA A 12 -8.23 2.93 -9.62
N ASN A 13 -8.10 1.66 -10.03
CA ASN A 13 -8.05 0.53 -9.10
C ASN A 13 -6.83 0.61 -8.15
N HIS A 14 -5.66 0.96 -8.67
CA HIS A 14 -4.45 1.08 -7.87
C HIS A 14 -4.48 2.32 -6.97
N ALA A 15 -5.08 3.43 -7.41
CA ALA A 15 -5.28 4.61 -6.58
C ALA A 15 -6.19 4.30 -5.39
N GLU A 16 -7.28 3.55 -5.61
CA GLU A 16 -8.16 3.11 -4.53
C GLU A 16 -7.43 2.18 -3.55
N VAL A 17 -6.70 1.19 -4.06
CA VAL A 17 -5.94 0.26 -3.22
C VAL A 17 -4.84 0.97 -2.44
N TYR A 18 -4.14 1.93 -3.06
CA TYR A 18 -3.14 2.76 -2.39
C TYR A 18 -3.73 3.48 -1.17
N ARG A 19 -4.90 4.11 -1.34
CA ARG A 19 -5.63 4.75 -0.23
C ARG A 19 -5.97 3.74 0.87
N ARG A 20 -6.54 2.59 0.53
CA ARG A 20 -6.87 1.53 1.50
C ARG A 20 -5.64 1.03 2.26
N VAL A 21 -4.51 0.85 1.57
CA VAL A 21 -3.24 0.43 2.19
C VAL A 21 -2.75 1.49 3.19
N LYS A 22 -2.84 2.78 2.84
CA LYS A 22 -2.50 3.88 3.75
C LYS A 22 -3.42 3.98 4.96
N ASP A 23 -4.73 3.88 4.76
CA ASP A 23 -5.70 3.91 5.85
C ASP A 23 -5.44 2.75 6.83
N THR A 24 -5.14 1.56 6.29
CA THR A 24 -4.82 0.36 7.08
C THR A 24 -3.51 0.52 7.85
N TYR A 25 -2.50 1.20 7.30
CA TYR A 25 -1.24 1.47 8.01
C TYR A 25 -1.49 2.22 9.32
N SER A 26 -2.40 3.20 9.32
CA SER A 26 -2.73 3.98 10.53
C SER A 26 -3.29 3.08 11.65
N LEU A 27 -4.13 2.09 11.30
CA LEU A 27 -4.66 1.11 12.25
C LEU A 27 -3.57 0.21 12.81
N TRP A 28 -2.67 -0.27 11.94
CA TRP A 28 -1.56 -1.13 12.35
C TRP A 28 -0.54 -0.37 13.19
N PHE A 29 -0.24 0.89 12.84
CA PHE A 29 0.64 1.72 13.62
C PHE A 29 0.11 1.92 15.05
N ALA A 30 -1.19 2.21 15.19
CA ALA A 30 -1.82 2.33 16.50
C ALA A 30 -1.78 1.02 17.31
N ALA A 31 -1.96 -0.14 16.66
CA ALA A 31 -1.96 -1.44 17.33
C ALA A 31 -0.56 -1.92 17.73
N TYR A 32 0.47 -1.65 16.92
CA TYR A 32 1.83 -2.18 17.11
C TYR A 32 2.84 -1.16 17.67
N GLY A 33 2.50 0.14 17.69
CA GLY A 33 3.27 1.23 18.32
C GLY A 33 4.57 1.64 17.62
N ASN A 34 5.40 0.67 17.21
CA ASN A 34 6.72 0.88 16.59
C ASN A 34 6.81 0.29 15.17
N LEU A 35 5.68 0.19 14.46
CA LEU A 35 5.65 -0.41 13.14
C LEU A 35 6.12 0.56 12.06
N THR A 36 7.27 0.29 11.47
CA THR A 36 7.74 1.06 10.30
C THR A 36 6.87 0.77 9.09
N THR A 37 6.75 1.76 8.18
CA THR A 37 6.07 1.56 6.89
C THR A 37 6.63 0.35 6.13
N ARG A 38 7.96 0.18 6.13
CA ARG A 38 8.60 -0.95 5.43
C ARG A 38 8.19 -2.30 6.03
N ASP A 39 8.13 -2.41 7.35
CA ASP A 39 7.73 -3.65 8.02
C ASP A 39 6.25 -3.96 7.82
N PHE A 40 5.40 -2.93 7.85
CA PHE A 40 4.00 -3.05 7.47
C PHE A 40 3.83 -3.62 6.07
N LEU A 41 4.50 -3.04 5.07
CA LEU A 41 4.38 -3.48 3.68
C LEU A 41 4.90 -4.91 3.49
N LYS A 42 6.01 -5.28 4.14
CA LYS A 42 6.52 -6.66 4.12
C LYS A 42 5.51 -7.65 4.70
N ARG A 43 4.83 -7.29 5.79
CA ARG A 43 3.79 -8.14 6.40
C ARG A 43 2.58 -8.28 5.48
N LEU A 44 2.14 -7.19 4.85
CA LEU A 44 1.08 -7.21 3.82
C LEU A 44 1.40 -8.21 2.71
N ILE A 45 2.64 -8.21 2.21
CA ILE A 45 3.07 -9.14 1.15
C ILE A 45 3.01 -10.59 1.63
N ALA A 46 3.47 -10.85 2.85
CA ALA A 46 3.56 -12.21 3.41
C ALA A 46 2.22 -12.83 3.82
N LEU A 47 1.21 -12.03 4.18
CA LEU A 47 -0.09 -12.54 4.62
C LEU A 47 -0.86 -13.18 3.46
N PRO A 48 -1.32 -14.44 3.60
CA PRO A 48 -2.07 -15.12 2.54
C PRO A 48 -3.45 -14.50 2.29
N GLU A 49 -4.04 -13.84 3.29
CA GLU A 49 -5.34 -13.17 3.21
C GLU A 49 -5.27 -11.84 2.45
N THR A 50 -4.07 -11.32 2.20
CA THR A 50 -3.90 -10.08 1.45
C THR A 50 -4.29 -10.29 -0.01
N GLY A 51 -5.33 -9.58 -0.45
CA GLY A 51 -5.77 -9.59 -1.84
C GLY A 51 -4.68 -9.15 -2.82
N GLN A 52 -4.71 -9.70 -4.03
CA GLN A 52 -3.66 -9.54 -5.04
C GLN A 52 -3.27 -8.06 -5.30
N LEU A 53 -4.24 -7.16 -5.50
CA LEU A 53 -3.93 -5.76 -5.77
C LEU A 53 -3.24 -5.06 -4.59
N ALA A 54 -3.58 -5.42 -3.35
CA ALA A 54 -2.93 -4.87 -2.16
C ALA A 54 -1.48 -5.40 -2.04
N ARG A 55 -1.26 -6.67 -2.39
CA ARG A 55 0.09 -7.26 -2.46
C ARG A 55 0.93 -6.58 -3.55
N GLU A 56 0.39 -6.40 -4.75
CA GLU A 56 1.04 -5.67 -5.85
C GLU A 56 1.39 -4.23 -5.45
N MET A 57 0.46 -3.52 -4.80
CA MET A 57 0.71 -2.18 -4.29
C MET A 57 1.81 -2.17 -3.21
N ALA A 58 1.80 -3.14 -2.30
CA ALA A 58 2.81 -3.23 -1.26
C ALA A 58 4.22 -3.52 -1.85
N GLU A 59 4.32 -4.42 -2.82
CA GLU A 59 5.56 -4.68 -3.55
C GLU A 59 6.06 -3.42 -4.29
N PHE A 60 5.15 -2.70 -4.95
CA PHE A 60 5.47 -1.43 -5.62
C PHE A 60 6.05 -0.40 -4.64
N LEU A 61 5.42 -0.22 -3.47
CA LEU A 61 5.84 0.76 -2.46
C LEU A 61 7.12 0.37 -1.71
N VAL A 62 7.40 -0.94 -1.57
CA VAL A 62 8.69 -1.41 -1.05
C VAL A 62 9.83 -1.05 -1.99
N ARG A 63 9.61 -1.13 -3.31
CA ARG A 63 10.61 -0.77 -4.33
C ARG A 63 10.73 0.73 -4.57
N ASN A 64 9.67 1.50 -4.29
CA ASN A 64 9.57 2.94 -4.54
C ASN A 64 9.13 3.67 -3.26
N PRO A 65 9.95 3.71 -2.20
CA PRO A 65 9.55 4.28 -0.91
C PRO A 65 9.20 5.77 -0.98
N GLU A 66 9.75 6.53 -1.94
CA GLU A 66 9.41 7.93 -2.20
C GLU A 66 7.98 8.15 -2.70
N ARG A 67 7.29 7.08 -3.11
CA ARG A 67 5.87 7.07 -3.47
C ARG A 67 4.95 6.92 -2.26
N TRP A 68 5.49 6.67 -1.08
CA TRP A 68 4.74 6.73 0.18
C TRP A 68 4.64 8.18 0.65
N LYS A 69 3.66 8.93 0.12
CA LYS A 69 3.42 10.35 0.43
C LYS A 69 2.09 10.55 1.10
#